data_AF-A0A367L1K4-F1
#
_entry.id   AF-A0A367L1K4-F1
#
_cell.length_a   1.000
_cell.length_b   1.000
_cell.length_c   1.000
_cell.angle_alpha   90.00
_cell.angle_beta   90.00
_cell.angle_gamma   90.00
#
_symmetry.space_group_name_H-M   'P 1'
#
loop_
_entity.id
_entity.type
_entity.pdbx_description
1 polymer ?
#
loop_
_entity_poly.entity_id
_entity_poly.type
_entity_poly.pdbx_seq_one_letter_code
_entity_poly.pdbx_strand_id
1 'polypeptide(L)'
;MSPRCLTDSGYVPIDDIYSGEEDTNTLKHWEPVQKHNTEPQFQNRFFKIQRSETAGWGAFAVCNLRRDDLILMEKSLFVADQSSLFRAFETLDSDSKNIALSLHVNELVKPGTPPIQAIWATNCFTRAGLFPIAARFNHACYPAHNVRFYFDHESDCLVLRVRAERVAAGEELRISYGRDRTVAELYMTYGFRCRCGACPGLSDRDVQRLTSQW
;
A
#
# COMPACT_ATOMS: atom_id res chain seq x y z
N MET A 1 -9.62 -29.60 25.73
CA MET A 1 -8.51 -28.73 25.28
C MET A 1 -9.09 -27.71 24.33
N SER A 2 -9.40 -26.52 24.86
CA SER A 2 -10.11 -25.47 24.13
C SER A 2 -9.17 -24.82 23.10
N PRO A 3 -9.61 -24.57 21.84
CA PRO A 3 -8.79 -23.85 20.89
C PRO A 3 -8.66 -22.41 21.35
N ARG A 4 -7.41 -21.97 21.54
CA ARG A 4 -7.07 -20.59 21.91
C ARG A 4 -7.54 -19.68 20.77
N CYS A 5 -8.54 -18.84 21.06
CA CYS A 5 -8.83 -17.68 20.23
C CYS A 5 -7.56 -16.81 20.18
N LEU A 6 -6.92 -16.76 19.01
CA LEU A 6 -5.93 -15.73 18.67
C LEU A 6 -6.69 -14.43 18.40
N THR A 7 -7.20 -13.80 19.45
CA THR A 7 -7.49 -12.38 19.45
C THR A 7 -6.19 -11.67 19.81
N ASP A 8 -5.28 -11.50 18.84
CA ASP A 8 -4.08 -10.66 18.96
C ASP A 8 -3.41 -10.53 17.57
N SER A 9 -4.20 -10.25 16.52
CA SER A 9 -3.60 -9.79 15.27
C SER A 9 -3.17 -8.34 15.49
N GLY A 10 -1.98 -8.17 16.07
CA GLY A 10 -1.27 -6.91 16.15
C GLY A 10 -1.15 -6.34 14.75
N TYR A 11 -2.07 -5.44 14.39
CA TYR A 11 -2.09 -4.77 13.10
C TYR A 11 -0.89 -3.85 13.03
N VAL A 12 0.15 -4.28 12.32
CA VAL A 12 1.31 -3.45 12.01
C VAL A 12 1.01 -2.74 10.70
N PRO A 13 1.05 -1.38 10.63
CA PRO A 13 0.98 -0.65 9.37
C PRO A 13 2.07 -1.08 8.38
N ILE A 14 1.99 -0.64 7.13
CA ILE A 14 3.11 -0.81 6.19
C ILE A 14 4.24 0.13 6.63
N ASP A 15 5.11 -0.36 7.50
CA ASP A 15 6.29 0.36 7.96
C ASP A 15 7.47 0.02 7.04
N ASP A 16 7.83 0.96 6.18
CA ASP A 16 9.13 1.01 5.52
C ASP A 16 9.88 2.19 6.15
N ILE A 17 10.25 2.07 7.44
CA ILE A 17 11.00 3.12 8.13
C ILE A 17 12.45 3.09 7.62
N TYR A 18 12.68 3.72 6.48
CA TYR A 18 14.00 4.28 6.19
C TYR A 18 14.09 5.61 6.93
N SER A 19 14.74 5.60 8.10
CA SER A 19 15.18 6.79 8.81
C SER A 19 16.37 7.43 8.07
N GLY A 20 16.17 7.80 6.81
CA GLY A 20 17.11 8.67 6.11
C GLY A 20 16.73 10.11 6.42
N GLU A 21 17.63 10.84 7.08
CA GLU A 21 17.59 12.30 7.09
C GLU A 21 17.78 12.76 5.62
N GLU A 22 16.68 12.89 4.87
CA GLU A 22 16.71 13.38 3.49
C GLU A 22 16.27 14.85 3.42
N ASP A 23 16.98 15.61 2.59
CA ASP A 23 16.90 17.06 2.40
C ASP A 23 15.46 17.57 2.18
N THR A 24 14.86 18.12 3.25
CA THR A 24 13.54 18.78 3.25
C THR A 24 13.44 19.91 2.23
N ASN A 25 14.58 20.45 1.77
CA ASN A 25 14.65 21.51 0.78
C ASN A 25 14.16 21.09 -0.62
N THR A 26 14.19 19.79 -0.96
CA THR A 26 13.73 19.28 -2.26
C THR A 26 12.21 19.16 -2.38
N LEU A 27 11.49 19.07 -1.25
CA LEU A 27 10.03 18.90 -1.23
C LEU A 27 9.27 20.23 -1.41
N LYS A 28 9.89 21.37 -1.10
CA LYS A 28 9.24 22.71 -1.09
C LYS A 28 8.60 23.16 -2.40
N HIS A 29 8.93 22.52 -3.52
CA HIS A 29 8.41 22.87 -4.86
C HIS A 29 7.39 21.86 -5.39
N TRP A 30 7.05 20.84 -4.60
CA TRP A 30 6.07 19.82 -4.97
C TRP A 30 4.76 20.04 -4.23
N GLU A 31 3.67 20.04 -4.99
CA GLU A 31 2.33 20.12 -4.41
C GLU A 31 1.82 18.71 -4.11
N PRO A 32 1.48 18.39 -2.84
CA PRO A 32 0.87 17.12 -2.49
C PRO A 32 -0.49 16.96 -3.16
N VAL A 33 -0.70 15.82 -3.80
CA VAL A 33 -1.93 15.48 -4.51
C VAL A 33 -2.92 14.81 -3.56
N GLN A 34 -4.21 15.07 -3.76
CA GLN A 34 -5.30 14.33 -3.13
C GLN A 34 -6.16 13.69 -4.21
N LYS A 35 -6.64 12.47 -3.98
CA LYS A 35 -7.58 11.81 -4.91
C LYS A 35 -8.98 12.41 -4.73
N HIS A 36 -9.64 12.75 -5.84
CA HIS A 36 -10.96 13.42 -5.84
C HIS A 36 -12.06 12.65 -6.59
N ASN A 37 -11.80 11.41 -6.99
CA ASN A 37 -12.82 10.56 -7.63
C ASN A 37 -12.53 9.08 -7.38
N THR A 38 -13.54 8.25 -7.58
CA THR A 38 -13.50 6.80 -7.30
C THR A 38 -12.75 5.98 -8.35
N GLU A 39 -12.47 6.56 -9.52
CA GLU A 39 -11.80 5.89 -10.63
C GLU A 39 -10.38 5.42 -10.21
N PRO A 40 -9.97 4.19 -10.53
CA PRO A 40 -8.66 3.69 -10.16
C PRO A 40 -7.51 4.40 -10.91
N GLN A 41 -7.78 5.02 -12.05
CA GLN A 41 -6.79 5.68 -12.88
C GLN A 41 -6.24 6.94 -12.20
N PHE A 42 -4.93 7.12 -12.38
CA PHE A 42 -4.20 8.32 -12.03
C PHE A 42 -3.00 8.41 -12.97
N GLN A 43 -2.61 9.61 -13.36
CA GLN A 43 -1.41 9.82 -14.18
C GLN A 43 -0.76 11.15 -13.83
N ASN A 44 0.57 11.15 -13.80
CA ASN A 44 1.40 12.33 -13.82
C ASN A 44 2.54 12.16 -14.84
N ARG A 45 3.56 13.02 -14.80
CA ARG A 45 4.69 12.96 -15.74
C ARG A 45 5.62 11.76 -15.54
N PHE A 46 5.51 11.04 -14.42
CA PHE A 46 6.41 9.95 -14.03
C PHE A 46 5.78 8.58 -14.17
N PHE A 47 4.50 8.45 -13.81
CA PHE A 47 3.80 7.18 -13.87
C PHE A 47 2.31 7.33 -14.19
N LYS A 48 1.70 6.19 -14.54
CA LYS A 48 0.25 6.01 -14.67
C LYS A 48 -0.22 4.76 -13.96
N ILE A 49 -1.44 4.79 -13.43
CA ILE A 49 -2.14 3.60 -12.94
C ILE A 49 -2.91 2.97 -14.09
N GLN A 50 -2.68 1.69 -14.33
CA GLN A 50 -3.38 0.90 -15.35
C GLN A 50 -3.57 -0.55 -14.87
N ARG A 51 -4.27 -1.37 -15.66
CA ARG A 51 -4.45 -2.79 -15.32
C ARG A 51 -3.09 -3.49 -15.24
N SER A 52 -2.87 -4.23 -14.15
CA SER A 52 -1.72 -5.10 -13.97
C SER A 52 -2.06 -6.49 -14.47
N GLU A 53 -1.15 -7.13 -15.19
CA GLU A 53 -1.29 -8.52 -15.64
C GLU A 53 -1.36 -9.50 -14.46
N THR A 54 -0.87 -9.09 -13.29
CA THR A 54 -0.69 -10.00 -12.14
C THR A 54 -1.52 -9.65 -10.90
N ALA A 55 -2.00 -8.41 -10.77
CA ALA A 55 -2.57 -7.91 -9.51
C ALA A 55 -3.63 -6.80 -9.68
N GLY A 56 -4.59 -6.98 -10.59
CA GLY A 56 -5.70 -6.04 -10.76
C GLY A 56 -5.27 -4.70 -11.37
N TRP A 57 -4.84 -3.75 -10.54
CA TRP A 57 -4.28 -2.45 -10.96
C TRP A 57 -2.81 -2.34 -10.53
N GLY A 58 -2.03 -1.51 -11.20
CA GLY A 58 -0.62 -1.28 -10.88
C GLY A 58 -0.15 0.09 -11.37
N ALA A 59 0.92 0.59 -10.76
CA ALA A 59 1.62 1.80 -11.20
C ALA A 59 2.72 1.45 -12.21
N PHE A 60 2.81 2.18 -13.31
CA PHE A 60 3.79 1.93 -14.37
C PHE A 60 4.47 3.23 -14.79
N ALA A 61 5.80 3.20 -14.92
CA ALA A 61 6.58 4.35 -15.34
C ALA A 61 6.19 4.78 -16.76
N VAL A 62 6.02 6.08 -17.00
CA VAL A 62 5.76 6.63 -18.36
C VAL A 62 7.01 7.25 -18.99
N CYS A 63 8.08 7.39 -18.22
CA CYS A 63 9.39 7.81 -18.67
C CYS A 63 10.48 6.99 -17.95
N ASN A 64 11.74 7.12 -18.37
CA ASN A 64 12.85 6.52 -17.64
C ASN A 64 13.06 7.29 -16.34
N LEU A 65 13.12 6.57 -15.22
CA LEU A 65 13.34 7.13 -13.90
C LEU A 65 14.70 6.69 -13.34
N ARG A 66 15.26 7.50 -12.46
CA ARG A 66 16.52 7.24 -11.75
C ARG A 66 16.29 7.22 -10.25
N ARG A 67 17.25 6.66 -9.52
CA ARG A 67 17.27 6.69 -8.06
C ARG A 67 16.98 8.11 -7.54
N ASP A 68 16.14 8.17 -6.51
CA ASP A 68 15.72 9.37 -5.78
C ASP A 68 14.77 10.32 -6.51
N ASP A 69 14.41 10.02 -7.76
CA ASP A 69 13.30 10.72 -8.42
C ASP A 69 12.06 10.68 -7.53
N LEU A 70 11.58 11.87 -7.14
CA LEU A 70 10.30 12.04 -6.49
C LEU A 70 9.21 11.82 -7.53
N ILE A 71 8.29 10.90 -7.27
CA ILE A 71 7.23 10.52 -8.23
C ILE A 71 5.83 10.78 -7.71
N LEU A 72 5.63 10.84 -6.39
CA LEU A 72 4.34 11.13 -5.76
C LEU A 72 4.55 11.77 -4.38
N MET A 73 3.79 12.83 -4.10
CA MET A 73 3.45 13.28 -2.76
C MET A 73 1.93 13.20 -2.67
N GLU A 74 1.41 12.42 -1.72
CA GLU A 74 -0.03 12.17 -1.60
C GLU A 74 -0.53 12.51 -0.19
N LYS A 75 -1.57 13.34 -0.10
CA LYS A 75 -2.28 13.59 1.16
C LYS A 75 -3.13 12.39 1.52
N SER A 76 -3.16 12.03 2.79
CA SER A 76 -4.08 11.00 3.26
C SER A 76 -5.52 11.44 3.06
N LEU A 77 -6.39 10.52 2.68
CA LEU A 77 -7.83 10.74 2.74
C LEU A 77 -8.29 10.93 4.18
N PHE A 78 -7.74 10.11 5.08
CA PHE A 78 -7.80 10.27 6.53
C PHE A 78 -6.72 9.43 7.19
N VAL A 79 -6.46 9.73 8.46
CA VAL A 79 -5.61 8.95 9.36
C VAL A 79 -6.48 8.41 10.49
N ALA A 80 -6.30 7.14 10.84
CA ALA A 80 -7.02 6.52 11.96
C ALA A 80 -6.19 5.39 12.57
N ASP A 81 -6.62 4.90 13.72
CA ASP A 81 -6.21 3.62 14.30
C ASP A 81 -7.43 2.71 14.48
N GLN A 82 -7.23 1.51 15.04
CA GLN A 82 -8.31 0.54 15.29
C GLN A 82 -9.46 1.11 16.14
N SER A 83 -9.16 2.02 17.06
CA SER A 83 -10.15 2.62 17.98
C SER A 83 -10.92 3.78 17.35
N SER A 84 -10.29 4.47 16.40
CA SER A 84 -10.80 5.71 15.80
C SER A 84 -11.31 5.55 14.38
N LEU A 85 -11.08 4.41 13.73
CA LEU A 85 -11.41 4.16 12.31
C LEU A 85 -12.83 4.57 11.94
N PHE A 86 -13.84 4.06 12.64
CA PHE A 86 -15.23 4.36 12.33
C PHE A 86 -15.54 5.84 12.50
N ARG A 87 -15.02 6.46 13.56
CA ARG A 87 -15.22 7.90 13.82
C ARG A 87 -14.57 8.75 12.73
N ALA A 88 -13.31 8.46 12.38
CA ALA A 88 -12.58 9.19 11.34
C ALA A 88 -13.27 9.05 9.99
N PHE A 89 -13.68 7.83 9.62
CA PHE A 89 -14.45 7.59 8.41
C PHE A 89 -15.77 8.36 8.40
N GLU A 90 -16.52 8.37 9.50
CA GLU A 90 -17.81 9.07 9.55
C GLU A 90 -17.71 10.59 9.39
N THR A 91 -16.58 11.20 9.75
CA THR A 91 -16.33 12.64 9.58
C THR A 91 -16.01 13.05 8.14
N LEU A 92 -15.76 12.10 7.24
CA LEU A 92 -15.51 12.39 5.83
C LEU A 92 -16.78 12.88 5.13
N ASP A 93 -16.58 13.74 4.12
CA ASP A 93 -17.61 14.05 3.15
C ASP A 93 -17.98 12.82 2.30
N SER A 94 -19.11 12.89 1.60
CA SER A 94 -19.63 11.77 0.80
C SER A 94 -18.67 11.30 -0.30
N ASP A 95 -17.95 12.21 -0.95
CA ASP A 95 -17.03 11.87 -2.04
C ASP A 95 -15.81 11.14 -1.48
N SER A 96 -15.26 11.63 -0.37
CA SER A 96 -14.18 10.99 0.37
C SER A 96 -14.59 9.61 0.88
N LYS A 97 -15.81 9.44 1.42
CA LYS A 97 -16.32 8.09 1.79
C LYS A 97 -16.37 7.16 0.58
N ASN A 98 -16.88 7.63 -0.56
CA ASN A 98 -16.96 6.84 -1.78
C ASN A 98 -15.58 6.45 -2.32
N ILE A 99 -14.59 7.35 -2.24
CA ILE A 99 -13.20 7.06 -2.62
C ILE A 99 -12.60 5.97 -1.73
N ALA A 100 -12.79 6.07 -0.41
CA ALA A 100 -12.31 5.02 0.50
C ALA A 100 -12.96 3.67 0.14
N LEU A 101 -14.29 3.66 -0.06
CA LEU A 101 -15.06 2.47 -0.38
C LEU A 101 -14.76 1.87 -1.77
N SER A 102 -14.07 2.60 -2.66
CA SER A 102 -13.65 2.07 -3.97
C SER A 102 -12.29 1.37 -3.95
N LEU A 103 -11.62 1.31 -2.80
CA LEU A 103 -10.36 0.59 -2.64
C LEU A 103 -10.58 -0.92 -2.52
N HIS A 104 -9.50 -1.68 -2.77
CA HIS A 104 -9.57 -3.14 -2.81
C HIS A 104 -9.75 -3.73 -1.40
N VAL A 105 -10.49 -4.82 -1.29
CA VAL A 105 -10.60 -5.61 -0.06
C VAL A 105 -10.00 -6.99 -0.32
N ASN A 106 -9.11 -7.42 0.58
CA ASN A 106 -8.62 -8.79 0.58
C ASN A 106 -9.79 -9.78 0.79
N GLU A 107 -9.90 -10.78 -0.09
CA GLU A 107 -10.95 -11.81 -0.04
C GLU A 107 -10.85 -12.74 1.18
N LEU A 108 -9.69 -12.81 1.84
CA LEU A 108 -9.49 -13.59 3.07
C LEU A 108 -10.02 -12.90 4.34
N VAL A 109 -10.67 -11.74 4.20
CA VAL A 109 -11.26 -11.04 5.35
C VAL A 109 -12.34 -11.90 6.01
N LYS A 110 -12.40 -11.86 7.34
CA LYS A 110 -13.40 -12.63 8.10
C LYS A 110 -14.81 -12.21 7.70
N PRO A 111 -15.74 -13.16 7.44
CA PRO A 111 -17.13 -12.85 7.18
C PRO A 111 -17.75 -11.97 8.29
N GLY A 112 -18.49 -10.94 7.88
CA GLY A 112 -19.09 -9.96 8.79
C GLY A 112 -18.17 -8.81 9.22
N THR A 113 -16.91 -8.77 8.74
CA THR A 113 -16.05 -7.59 8.94
C THR A 113 -16.66 -6.37 8.23
N PRO A 114 -16.81 -5.21 8.91
CA PRO A 114 -17.32 -4.00 8.28
C PRO A 114 -16.47 -3.60 7.05
N PRO A 115 -17.10 -3.15 5.93
CA PRO A 115 -16.37 -2.87 4.70
C PRO A 115 -15.19 -1.91 4.85
N ILE A 116 -15.37 -0.80 5.57
CA ILE A 116 -14.29 0.17 5.78
C ILE A 116 -13.13 -0.40 6.60
N GLN A 117 -13.40 -1.30 7.55
CA GLN A 117 -12.37 -1.97 8.34
C GLN A 117 -11.55 -2.92 7.47
N ALA A 118 -12.21 -3.67 6.60
CA ALA A 118 -11.55 -4.54 5.64
C ALA A 118 -10.67 -3.73 4.66
N ILE A 119 -11.21 -2.66 4.10
CA ILE A 119 -10.49 -1.75 3.20
C ILE A 119 -9.27 -1.14 3.87
N TRP A 120 -9.46 -0.54 5.04
CA TRP A 120 -8.39 0.15 5.74
C TRP A 120 -7.28 -0.83 6.13
N ALA A 121 -7.64 -2.03 6.60
CA ALA A 121 -6.66 -3.06 6.92
C ALA A 121 -5.80 -3.47 5.71
N THR A 122 -6.39 -3.52 4.50
CA THR A 122 -5.70 -3.89 3.26
C THR A 122 -4.88 -2.76 2.64
N ASN A 123 -5.24 -1.48 2.85
CA ASN A 123 -4.69 -0.36 2.06
C ASN A 123 -4.01 0.74 2.87
N CYS A 124 -4.06 0.73 4.21
CA CYS A 124 -3.43 1.81 4.97
C CYS A 124 -1.90 1.66 5.01
N PHE A 125 -1.21 2.80 5.05
CA PHE A 125 0.25 2.93 5.06
C PHE A 125 0.73 3.31 6.47
N THR A 126 2.01 3.70 6.61
CA THR A 126 2.59 4.27 7.83
C THR A 126 1.64 5.29 8.50
N ARG A 127 1.62 5.30 9.85
CA ARG A 127 0.65 6.04 10.68
C ARG A 127 -0.81 5.64 10.45
N ALA A 128 -1.04 4.57 9.71
CA ALA A 128 -2.35 4.05 9.35
C ALA A 128 -3.26 5.05 8.61
N GLY A 129 -2.63 5.86 7.76
CA GLY A 129 -3.31 6.72 6.79
C GLY A 129 -3.75 5.96 5.54
N LEU A 130 -4.88 6.37 4.96
CA LEU A 130 -5.40 5.81 3.70
C LEU A 130 -5.01 6.72 2.53
N PHE A 131 -4.26 6.18 1.56
CA PHE A 131 -3.68 6.91 0.43
C PHE A 131 -4.12 6.26 -0.90
N PRO A 132 -5.24 6.71 -1.51
CA PRO A 132 -5.88 6.01 -2.62
C PRO A 132 -5.03 5.78 -3.87
N ILE A 133 -4.07 6.66 -4.18
CA ILE A 133 -3.17 6.52 -5.33
C ILE A 133 -2.04 5.54 -4.97
N ALA A 134 -1.38 5.74 -3.83
CA ALA A 134 -0.30 4.87 -3.36
C ALA A 134 -0.77 3.42 -3.13
N ALA A 135 -2.02 3.23 -2.71
CA ALA A 135 -2.66 1.92 -2.56
C ALA A 135 -2.77 1.11 -3.88
N ARG A 136 -2.44 1.72 -5.04
CA ARG A 136 -2.38 1.04 -6.34
C ARG A 136 -0.98 0.54 -6.71
N PHE A 137 0.04 0.80 -5.90
CA PHE A 137 1.38 0.28 -6.13
C PHE A 137 1.48 -1.15 -5.62
N ASN A 138 1.82 -2.09 -6.50
CA ASN A 138 1.91 -3.50 -6.14
C ASN A 138 3.16 -3.81 -5.31
N HIS A 139 3.12 -4.97 -4.66
CA HIS A 139 4.21 -5.45 -3.83
C HIS A 139 5.38 -6.05 -4.63
N ALA A 140 6.61 -5.77 -4.20
CA ALA A 140 7.75 -6.66 -4.40
C ALA A 140 8.59 -6.75 -3.12
N CYS A 141 9.06 -7.96 -2.79
CA CYS A 141 9.88 -8.17 -1.59
C CYS A 141 11.22 -7.43 -1.71
N TYR A 142 11.90 -7.17 -0.60
CA TYR A 142 13.29 -6.73 -0.63
C TYR A 142 14.17 -7.85 -1.25
N PRO A 143 15.14 -7.53 -2.12
CA PRO A 143 15.53 -6.20 -2.62
C PRO A 143 14.85 -5.77 -3.93
N ALA A 144 13.84 -6.49 -4.44
CA ALA A 144 13.25 -6.29 -5.76
C ALA A 144 12.27 -5.11 -5.93
N HIS A 145 11.74 -4.52 -4.85
CA HIS A 145 10.97 -3.28 -4.99
C HIS A 145 11.86 -2.14 -5.50
N ASN A 146 11.32 -1.39 -6.46
CA ASN A 146 12.02 -0.32 -7.16
C ASN A 146 11.54 1.07 -6.73
N VAL A 147 10.56 1.17 -5.84
CA VAL A 147 10.09 2.40 -5.19
C VAL A 147 10.14 2.23 -3.67
N ARG A 148 10.59 3.26 -2.97
CA ARG A 148 10.48 3.40 -1.52
C ARG A 148 9.46 4.49 -1.18
N PHE A 149 8.91 4.44 0.01
CA PHE A 149 8.04 5.51 0.50
C PHE A 149 8.35 5.84 1.96
N TYR A 150 7.97 7.03 2.38
CA TYR A 150 8.01 7.48 3.77
C TYR A 150 6.91 8.52 4.00
N PHE A 151 6.60 8.80 5.26
CA PHE A 151 5.67 9.88 5.62
C PHE A 151 6.46 11.14 5.94
N ASP A 152 6.20 12.23 5.21
CA ASP A 152 6.79 13.54 5.50
C ASP A 152 5.93 14.30 6.50
N HIS A 153 6.51 14.62 7.67
CA HIS A 153 5.80 15.28 8.76
C HIS A 153 5.57 16.78 8.52
N GLU A 154 6.45 17.44 7.78
CA GLU A 154 6.32 18.87 7.50
C GLU A 154 5.17 19.14 6.51
N SER A 155 5.06 18.32 5.48
CA SER A 155 4.03 18.46 4.43
C SER A 155 2.79 17.60 4.67
N ASP A 156 2.75 16.82 5.76
CA ASP A 156 1.67 15.90 6.16
C ASP A 156 1.19 14.99 5.00
N CYS A 157 2.15 14.33 4.33
CA CYS A 157 1.87 13.54 3.14
C CYS A 157 2.76 12.29 3.03
N LEU A 158 2.28 11.30 2.28
CA LEU A 158 3.07 10.13 1.88
C LEU A 158 3.92 10.50 0.67
N VAL A 159 5.21 10.24 0.75
CA VAL A 159 6.20 10.55 -0.29
C VAL A 159 6.70 9.25 -0.91
N LEU A 160 6.66 9.11 -2.24
CA LEU A 160 7.23 7.97 -2.96
C LEU A 160 8.40 8.44 -3.82
N ARG A 161 9.54 7.74 -3.67
CA ARG A 161 10.76 7.97 -4.43
C ARG A 161 11.25 6.69 -5.08
N VAL A 162 11.89 6.82 -6.24
CA VAL A 162 12.52 5.68 -6.90
C VAL A 162 13.71 5.19 -6.09
N ARG A 163 13.75 3.89 -5.83
CA ARG A 163 14.82 3.20 -5.08
C ARG A 163 15.86 2.57 -6.01
N ALA A 164 15.43 2.04 -7.15
CA ALA A 164 16.35 1.40 -8.10
C ALA A 164 17.24 2.44 -8.79
N GLU A 165 18.44 2.04 -9.22
CA GLU A 165 19.34 2.91 -10.01
C GLU A 165 18.66 3.45 -11.27
N ARG A 166 17.84 2.60 -11.90
CA ARG A 166 17.09 2.91 -13.10
C ARG A 166 15.80 2.10 -13.13
N VAL A 167 14.73 2.72 -13.60
CA VAL A 167 13.48 2.08 -14.01
C VAL A 167 13.17 2.53 -15.43
N ALA A 168 13.02 1.61 -16.39
CA ALA A 168 12.68 2.00 -17.75
C ALA A 168 11.21 2.40 -17.89
N ALA A 169 10.90 3.24 -18.89
CA ALA A 169 9.51 3.51 -19.27
C ALA A 169 8.76 2.19 -19.57
N GLY A 170 7.55 2.06 -19.04
CA GLY A 170 6.72 0.87 -19.15
C GLY A 170 6.91 -0.16 -18.04
N GLU A 171 7.98 -0.07 -17.23
CA GLU A 171 8.16 -0.97 -16.09
C GLU A 171 7.16 -0.66 -14.97
N GLU A 172 6.73 -1.71 -14.27
CA GLU A 172 5.85 -1.59 -13.10
C GLU A 172 6.64 -1.07 -11.89
N LEU A 173 6.08 -0.06 -11.24
CA LEU A 173 6.57 0.52 -10.00
C LEU A 173 5.96 -0.25 -8.83
N ARG A 174 6.84 -0.78 -7.99
CA ARG A 174 6.49 -1.67 -6.88
C ARG A 174 7.12 -1.19 -5.59
N ILE A 175 6.35 -1.25 -4.52
CA ILE A 175 6.75 -0.91 -3.16
C ILE A 175 6.89 -2.18 -2.31
N SER A 176 7.51 -2.06 -1.14
CA SER A 176 7.47 -3.12 -0.12
C SER A 176 6.18 -3.00 0.70
N TYR A 177 5.54 -4.12 1.04
CA TYR A 177 4.38 -4.16 1.94
C TYR A 177 4.80 -4.46 3.39
N GLY A 178 6.08 -4.19 3.71
CA GLY A 178 6.71 -4.50 4.98
C GLY A 178 7.95 -5.35 4.75
N ARG A 179 9.11 -4.85 5.20
CA ARG A 179 10.42 -5.47 4.97
C ARG A 179 10.56 -6.84 5.66
N ASP A 180 9.97 -6.98 6.84
CA ASP A 180 10.14 -8.15 7.70
C ASP A 180 8.94 -9.10 7.68
N ARG A 181 7.98 -8.87 6.78
CA ARG A 181 6.85 -9.78 6.61
C ARG A 181 7.28 -11.04 5.87
N THR A 182 6.92 -12.18 6.43
CA THR A 182 6.96 -13.46 5.74
C THR A 182 5.96 -13.49 4.59
N VAL A 183 6.22 -14.35 3.61
CA VAL A 183 5.27 -14.59 2.49
C VAL A 183 3.91 -15.09 2.98
N ALA A 184 3.86 -15.77 4.13
CA ALA A 184 2.63 -16.20 4.78
C ALA A 184 1.83 -15.02 5.35
N GLU A 185 2.48 -14.09 6.05
CA GLU A 185 1.82 -12.88 6.56
C GLU A 185 1.32 -11.98 5.43
N LEU A 186 2.09 -11.86 4.33
CA LEU A 186 1.64 -11.16 3.13
C LEU A 186 0.36 -11.80 2.56
N TYR A 187 0.33 -13.14 2.46
CA TYR A 187 -0.84 -13.85 1.97
C TYR A 187 -2.05 -13.64 2.88
N MET A 188 -1.90 -13.83 4.19
CA MET A 188 -3.02 -13.66 5.14
C MET A 188 -3.53 -12.22 5.18
N THR A 189 -2.64 -11.23 5.02
CA THR A 189 -3.00 -9.80 5.09
C THR A 189 -3.62 -9.29 3.79
N TYR A 190 -3.08 -9.69 2.63
CA TYR A 190 -3.41 -9.07 1.34
C TYR A 190 -4.03 -10.04 0.32
N GLY A 191 -4.11 -11.34 0.61
CA GLY A 191 -4.81 -12.31 -0.22
C GLY A 191 -4.09 -12.74 -1.49
N PHE A 192 -2.84 -12.31 -1.70
CA PHE A 192 -2.07 -12.65 -2.89
C PHE A 192 -0.87 -13.56 -2.57
N ARG A 193 -0.50 -14.40 -3.55
CA ARG A 193 0.76 -15.14 -3.51
C ARG A 193 1.83 -14.32 -4.21
N CYS A 194 2.89 -13.95 -3.49
CA CYS A 194 3.95 -13.13 -4.08
C CYS A 194 4.65 -13.86 -5.22
N ARG A 195 4.81 -13.16 -6.36
CA ARG A 195 5.51 -13.64 -7.56
C ARG A 195 6.62 -12.68 -8.00
N CYS A 196 7.17 -11.89 -7.06
CA CYS A 196 8.14 -10.83 -7.39
C CYS A 196 9.52 -11.35 -7.82
N GLY A 197 9.80 -12.64 -7.68
CA GLY A 197 11.09 -13.26 -8.01
C GLY A 197 12.19 -13.10 -6.96
N ALA A 198 12.05 -12.19 -5.98
CA ALA A 198 12.99 -12.05 -4.87
C ALA A 198 12.68 -12.95 -3.66
N CYS A 199 11.48 -13.54 -3.61
CA CYS A 199 11.08 -14.48 -2.57
C CYS A 199 10.71 -15.84 -3.19
N PRO A 200 10.72 -16.93 -2.42
CA PRO A 200 10.29 -18.25 -2.91
C PRO A 200 8.78 -18.31 -3.24
N GLY A 201 8.00 -17.31 -2.84
CA GLY A 201 6.54 -17.30 -3.00
C GLY A 201 5.85 -18.30 -2.06
N LEU A 202 4.61 -18.66 -2.38
CA LEU A 202 3.83 -19.69 -1.68
C LEU A 202 3.33 -20.75 -2.66
N SER A 203 3.56 -22.02 -2.32
CA SER A 203 2.98 -23.14 -3.04
C SER A 203 1.50 -23.36 -2.66
N ASP A 204 0.78 -24.16 -3.45
CA ASP A 204 -0.59 -24.58 -3.10
C ASP A 204 -0.65 -25.29 -1.74
N ARG A 205 0.36 -26.10 -1.44
CA ARG A 205 0.46 -26.82 -0.17
C ARG A 205 0.64 -25.85 1.01
N ASP A 206 1.41 -24.79 0.83
CA ASP A 206 1.62 -23.79 1.88
C ASP A 206 0.33 -23.03 2.14
N VAL A 207 -0.37 -22.62 1.09
CA VAL A 207 -1.68 -21.97 1.22
C VAL A 207 -2.70 -22.88 1.90
N GLN A 208 -2.79 -24.15 1.50
CA GLN A 208 -3.70 -25.10 2.14
C GLN A 208 -3.43 -25.23 3.64
N ARG A 209 -2.15 -25.28 4.05
CA ARG A 209 -1.77 -25.33 5.47
C ARG A 209 -2.16 -24.07 6.22
N LEU A 210 -1.96 -22.91 5.60
CA LEU A 210 -2.30 -21.62 6.19
C LEU A 210 -3.81 -21.46 6.38
N THR A 211 -4.63 -21.88 5.41
CA THR A 211 -6.08 -21.71 5.48
C THR A 211 -6.79 -22.82 6.25
N SER A 212 -6.23 -24.02 6.35
CA SER A 212 -6.84 -25.14 7.10
C SER A 212 -6.77 -24.98 8.62
N GLN A 213 -6.02 -23.99 9.12
CA GLN A 213 -5.88 -23.69 10.55
C GLN A 213 -6.87 -22.62 11.04
N TRP A 214 -7.78 -22.17 10.17
CA TRP A 214 -8.74 -21.09 10.42
C TRP A 214 -10.18 -21.55 10.19
#